data_AF-Q090K1-F1
#
_entry.id   AF-Q090K1-F1
#
_cell.length_a   1.000
_cell.length_b   1.000
_cell.length_c   1.000
_cell.angle_alpha   90.00
_cell.angle_beta   90.00
_cell.angle_gamma   90.00
#
_symmetry.space_group_name_H-M   'P 1'
#
loop_
_entity.id
_entity.type
_entity.pdbx_description
1 polymer ?
#
loop_
_entity_poly.entity_id
_entity_poly.type
_entity_poly.pdbx_seq_one_letter_code
_entity_poly.pdbx_strand_id
1 'polypeptide(L)'
;MLRRLAVASVLVTAACAGQQKPSAGGQPMTKEERTRITNQPAFDVAICQSRPISLPQPPNQAFLVGALVSARPQIMECLVDPKHRAGAETTKVTVKTRLTEQEATHALTGENLTPEGQKCIQDAVNTLIPLQPLAKGSQPLEAETQFVHERNNSPTVTMGINEGSDFSGAVRLAQAQWCDCYAGYTTQAPPLLTARIKLTQASQTPAEITFEPSGSTEGDQLAACLKEKMTPLPAKISSQELTFPYRFVHFHAQATEPTASMAPDLRFLQLELVRNQRTAHTAIALGTRENAAATYEALANEYRKNPRKNYELIPKLREKCAALESSAEAWVSAVEAQLAVDQQTTALIQELKAKDPAWADAELASQNSLSKTQADLQTAKQRRQDDANVCKPLK
;
A
#
# COMPACT_ATOMS: atom_id res chain seq x y z
N MET A 1 -8.47 -22.59 -8.67
CA MET A 1 -7.47 -22.12 -7.67
C MET A 1 -7.58 -20.61 -7.38
N LEU A 2 -8.22 -19.78 -8.22
CA LEU A 2 -8.35 -18.32 -8.05
C LEU A 2 -9.28 -17.82 -6.92
N ARG A 3 -10.17 -18.67 -6.38
CA ARG A 3 -11.13 -18.26 -5.33
C ARG A 3 -10.51 -17.99 -3.94
N ARG A 4 -9.20 -18.18 -3.78
CA ARG A 4 -8.50 -17.95 -2.51
C ARG A 4 -7.06 -17.45 -2.73
N LEU A 5 -6.91 -16.30 -3.39
CA LEU A 5 -5.85 -15.37 -2.97
C LEU A 5 -6.28 -14.79 -1.63
N ALA A 6 -6.30 -15.63 -0.60
CA ALA A 6 -6.40 -15.17 0.77
C ALA A 6 -5.09 -14.42 1.04
N VAL A 7 -5.16 -13.10 0.97
CA VAL A 7 -4.15 -12.22 1.57
C VAL A 7 -4.26 -12.46 3.07
N ALA A 8 -3.56 -13.48 3.56
CA ALA A 8 -3.39 -13.71 4.98
C ALA A 8 -2.42 -12.65 5.49
N SER A 9 -2.88 -11.40 5.59
CA SER A 9 -2.22 -10.39 6.40
C SER A 9 -2.18 -10.93 7.82
N VAL A 10 -0.97 -11.04 8.38
CA VAL A 10 -0.80 -11.40 9.77
C VAL A 10 -1.12 -10.12 10.52
N LEU A 11 -2.41 -9.92 10.84
CA LEU A 11 -2.87 -8.82 11.67
C LEU A 11 -2.33 -9.04 13.09
N VAL A 12 -1.04 -8.77 13.27
CA VAL A 12 -0.44 -8.65 14.60
C VAL A 12 -0.36 -7.17 14.89
N THR A 13 -1.49 -6.74 15.41
CA THR A 13 -1.78 -5.54 16.18
C THR A 13 -0.56 -4.99 16.92
N ALA A 14 0.06 -3.94 16.37
CA ALA A 14 0.85 -3.00 17.15
C ALA A 14 -0.09 -1.92 17.71
N ALA A 15 -0.82 -2.25 18.76
CA ALA A 15 -1.35 -1.24 19.66
C ALA A 15 -0.18 -0.67 20.48
N CYS A 16 0.60 0.27 19.93
CA CYS A 16 1.59 1.04 20.72
C CYS A 16 1.97 2.37 20.04
N ALA A 17 1.11 3.38 20.20
CA ALA A 17 1.51 4.79 20.44
C ALA A 17 0.27 5.61 20.85
N GLY A 18 -0.16 5.49 22.11
CA GLY A 18 -0.84 6.59 22.82
C GLY A 18 -2.27 7.00 22.41
N GLN A 19 -3.17 6.08 22.11
CA GLN A 19 -4.61 6.40 21.98
C GLN A 19 -5.44 5.85 23.15
N GLN A 20 -5.33 6.45 24.33
CA GLN A 20 -6.38 6.41 25.36
C GLN A 20 -7.45 7.48 25.10
N LYS A 21 -8.73 7.12 25.28
CA LYS A 21 -9.91 8.00 25.07
C LYS A 21 -9.77 9.35 25.81
N PRO A 22 -10.23 10.48 25.22
CA PRO A 22 -10.51 11.69 25.99
C PRO A 22 -11.72 11.49 26.90
N SER A 23 -11.70 12.09 28.10
CA SER A 23 -12.86 12.17 28.98
C SER A 23 -13.94 13.04 28.32
N ALA A 24 -15.17 12.52 28.23
CA ALA A 24 -16.31 13.28 27.75
C ALA A 24 -16.77 14.27 28.83
N GLY A 25 -16.76 15.57 28.53
CA GLY A 25 -17.46 16.58 29.35
C GLY A 25 -16.72 17.92 29.43
N GLY A 26 -17.47 19.02 29.28
CA GLY A 26 -16.98 20.42 29.24
C GLY A 26 -16.38 20.98 30.54
N GLN A 27 -15.47 20.25 31.17
CA GLN A 27 -14.54 20.80 32.15
C GLN A 27 -13.32 21.41 31.44
N PRO A 28 -12.71 22.46 32.01
CA PRO A 28 -11.47 23.02 31.47
C PRO A 28 -10.40 21.93 31.42
N MET A 29 -9.83 21.69 30.23
CA MET A 29 -8.81 20.67 30.00
C MET A 29 -7.65 20.80 30.98
N THR A 30 -7.25 19.66 31.56
CA THR A 30 -6.06 19.56 32.42
C THR A 30 -4.79 19.94 31.65
N LYS A 31 -3.71 20.28 32.36
CA LYS A 31 -2.42 20.64 31.73
C LYS A 31 -1.84 19.45 30.96
N GLU A 32 -2.06 18.24 31.47
CA GLU A 32 -1.69 16.96 30.89
C GLU A 32 -2.46 16.70 29.59
N GLU A 33 -3.78 16.95 29.56
CA GLU A 33 -4.57 16.79 28.33
C GLU A 33 -4.27 17.86 27.27
N ARG A 34 -3.86 19.07 27.67
CA ARG A 34 -3.43 20.12 26.73
C ARG A 34 -2.10 19.82 26.03
N THR A 35 -1.23 19.03 26.65
CA THR A 35 0.11 18.72 26.13
C THR A 35 0.19 17.37 25.42
N ARG A 36 -0.88 16.58 25.48
CA ARG A 36 -0.94 15.26 24.84
C ARG A 36 -1.14 15.36 23.33
N ILE A 37 -0.20 14.85 22.55
CA ILE A 37 -0.30 14.85 21.08
C ILE A 37 -0.66 13.45 20.58
N THR A 38 -1.74 13.33 19.79
CA THR A 38 -2.25 12.02 19.33
C THR A 38 -2.40 11.89 17.82
N ASN A 39 -2.50 12.99 17.07
CA ASN A 39 -2.58 12.97 15.61
C ASN A 39 -1.20 12.96 14.93
N GLN A 40 -0.39 11.95 15.22
CA GLN A 40 0.86 11.70 14.51
C GLN A 40 0.88 10.31 13.85
N PRO A 41 -0.20 9.89 13.15
CA PRO A 41 -0.20 8.59 12.52
C PRO A 41 0.79 8.59 11.35
N ALA A 42 1.29 7.40 11.01
CA ALA A 42 2.26 7.25 9.93
C ALA A 42 1.70 7.70 8.56
N PHE A 43 2.60 8.10 7.67
CA PHE A 43 2.31 8.40 6.27
C PHE A 43 3.06 7.45 5.36
N ASP A 44 2.36 6.83 4.42
CA ASP A 44 2.98 5.96 3.43
C ASP A 44 3.41 6.80 2.22
N VAL A 45 4.72 6.96 2.00
CA VAL A 45 5.23 7.76 0.87
C VAL A 45 4.98 7.09 -0.48
N ALA A 46 4.53 5.83 -0.52
CA ALA A 46 4.06 5.21 -1.77
C ALA A 46 2.89 5.98 -2.41
N ILE A 47 2.14 6.77 -1.62
CA ILE A 47 1.11 7.70 -2.11
C ILE A 47 1.69 8.67 -3.14
N CYS A 48 2.91 9.16 -2.91
CA CYS A 48 3.56 10.14 -3.76
C CYS A 48 4.14 9.58 -5.06
N GLN A 49 4.12 8.26 -5.23
CA GLN A 49 4.73 7.55 -6.34
C GLN A 49 3.75 6.62 -7.04
N SER A 50 2.44 6.85 -6.86
CA SER A 50 1.41 6.07 -7.54
C SER A 50 1.51 6.23 -9.05
N ARG A 51 1.54 5.12 -9.78
CA ARG A 51 1.54 5.10 -11.24
C ARG A 51 0.37 4.27 -11.75
N PRO A 52 -0.35 4.71 -12.80
CA PRO A 52 -1.40 3.91 -13.40
C PRO A 52 -0.90 2.53 -13.79
N ILE A 53 -1.71 1.52 -13.51
CA ILE A 53 -1.44 0.12 -13.81
C ILE A 53 -1.91 -0.15 -15.23
N SER A 54 -1.01 -0.69 -16.04
CA SER A 54 -1.35 -1.11 -17.40
C SER A 54 -1.99 -2.50 -17.38
N LEU A 55 -3.27 -2.58 -17.74
CA LEU A 55 -3.99 -3.86 -17.86
C LEU A 55 -3.46 -4.66 -19.06
N PRO A 56 -3.12 -5.95 -18.89
CA PRO A 56 -2.82 -6.83 -20.02
C PRO A 56 -4.07 -6.97 -20.87
N GLN A 57 -3.85 -7.19 -22.17
CA GLN A 57 -4.94 -7.39 -23.13
C GLN A 57 -4.83 -8.79 -23.74
N PRO A 58 -5.86 -9.66 -23.60
CA PRO A 58 -7.07 -9.48 -22.79
C PRO A 58 -6.81 -9.49 -21.26
N PRO A 59 -7.58 -8.71 -20.47
CA PRO A 59 -7.47 -8.75 -19.02
C PRO A 59 -7.92 -10.12 -18.46
N ASN A 60 -7.51 -10.43 -17.24
CA ASN A 60 -7.97 -11.62 -16.52
C ASN A 60 -8.18 -11.33 -15.03
N GLN A 61 -8.86 -12.25 -14.35
CA GLN A 61 -9.25 -12.06 -12.95
C GLN A 61 -8.06 -11.93 -11.99
N ALA A 62 -6.98 -12.70 -12.19
CA ALA A 62 -5.79 -12.64 -11.32
C ALA A 62 -5.17 -11.24 -11.33
N PHE A 63 -5.03 -10.67 -12.54
CA PHE A 63 -4.53 -9.32 -12.72
C PHE A 63 -5.44 -8.29 -12.04
N LEU A 64 -6.76 -8.37 -12.25
CA LEU A 64 -7.72 -7.41 -11.68
C LEU A 64 -7.71 -7.43 -10.15
N VAL A 65 -7.64 -8.61 -9.54
CA VAL A 65 -7.49 -8.74 -8.08
C VAL A 65 -6.18 -8.10 -7.62
N GLY A 66 -5.06 -8.41 -8.28
CA GLY A 66 -3.76 -7.81 -7.95
C GLY A 66 -3.77 -6.29 -8.07
N ALA A 67 -4.37 -5.74 -9.14
CA ALA A 67 -4.54 -4.30 -9.33
C ALA A 67 -5.35 -3.67 -8.19
N LEU A 68 -6.50 -4.26 -7.82
CA LEU A 68 -7.29 -3.79 -6.68
C LEU A 68 -6.51 -3.81 -5.37
N VAL A 69 -5.80 -4.90 -5.05
CA VAL A 69 -5.00 -5.00 -3.82
C VAL A 69 -3.89 -3.94 -3.79
N SER A 70 -3.26 -3.65 -4.93
CA SER A 70 -2.22 -2.63 -5.02
C SER A 70 -2.72 -1.19 -4.80
N ALA A 71 -4.04 -0.96 -4.85
CA ALA A 71 -4.66 0.33 -4.53
C ALA A 71 -4.76 0.61 -3.03
N ARG A 72 -4.39 -0.37 -2.18
CA ARG A 72 -4.50 -0.25 -0.72
C ARG A 72 -3.91 1.05 -0.17
N PRO A 73 -2.68 1.47 -0.52
CA PRO A 73 -2.14 2.72 0.00
C PRO A 73 -3.07 3.90 -0.26
N GLN A 74 -3.49 4.10 -1.52
CA GLN A 74 -4.30 5.25 -1.93
C GLN A 74 -5.69 5.23 -1.27
N ILE A 75 -6.31 4.06 -1.17
CA ILE A 75 -7.60 3.90 -0.50
C ILE A 75 -7.48 4.19 1.00
N MET A 76 -6.45 3.66 1.66
CA MET A 76 -6.25 3.88 3.10
C MET A 76 -5.89 5.33 3.42
N GLU A 77 -5.16 6.02 2.55
CA GLU A 77 -4.88 7.45 2.69
C GLU A 77 -6.14 8.30 2.60
N CYS A 78 -7.08 7.97 1.71
CA CYS A 78 -8.40 8.60 1.68
C CYS A 78 -9.13 8.48 3.03
N LEU A 79 -8.88 7.44 3.83
CA LEU A 79 -9.58 7.22 5.10
C LEU A 79 -8.88 7.85 6.32
N VAL A 80 -7.73 8.51 6.12
CA VAL A 80 -7.01 9.22 7.18
C VAL A 80 -7.80 10.44 7.65
N ASP A 81 -8.38 11.19 6.70
CA ASP A 81 -9.18 12.39 6.97
C ASP A 81 -10.51 11.99 7.63
N PRO A 82 -10.81 12.50 8.84
CA PRO A 82 -12.08 12.20 9.50
C PRO A 82 -13.30 12.62 8.69
N LYS A 83 -13.21 13.64 7.82
CA LYS A 83 -14.34 14.09 6.98
C LYS A 83 -14.78 13.05 5.94
N HIS A 84 -13.93 12.06 5.65
CA HIS A 84 -14.21 10.99 4.71
C HIS A 84 -14.97 9.81 5.36
N ARG A 85 -15.21 9.85 6.67
CA ARG A 85 -15.85 8.77 7.45
C ARG A 85 -17.02 9.30 8.28
N ALA A 86 -18.04 8.48 8.48
CA ALA A 86 -19.26 8.88 9.20
C ALA A 86 -19.17 8.76 10.74
N GLY A 87 -17.95 8.67 11.30
CA GLY A 87 -17.70 8.73 12.74
C GLY A 87 -17.73 7.41 13.51
N ALA A 88 -18.09 6.27 12.91
CA ALA A 88 -17.95 4.96 13.56
C ALA A 88 -16.47 4.51 13.65
N GLU A 89 -16.18 3.55 14.54
CA GLU A 89 -14.83 3.02 14.78
C GLU A 89 -14.24 2.27 13.59
N THR A 90 -15.09 1.63 12.78
CA THR A 90 -14.68 0.85 11.61
C THR A 90 -15.33 1.41 10.36
N THR A 91 -14.53 1.62 9.32
CA THR A 91 -14.97 1.90 7.96
C THR A 91 -14.62 0.70 7.09
N LYS A 92 -15.60 0.18 6.35
CA LYS A 92 -15.39 -0.91 5.40
C LYS A 92 -15.71 -0.40 4.01
N VAL A 93 -14.85 -0.70 3.06
CA VAL A 93 -15.02 -0.33 1.66
C VAL A 93 -14.80 -1.57 0.81
N THR A 94 -15.75 -1.89 -0.05
CA THR A 94 -15.61 -2.92 -1.06
C THR A 94 -15.52 -2.23 -2.41
N VAL A 95 -14.45 -2.54 -3.15
CA VAL A 95 -14.27 -2.10 -4.53
C VAL A 95 -14.55 -3.30 -5.43
N LYS A 96 -15.58 -3.19 -6.27
CA LYS A 96 -15.91 -4.19 -7.28
C LYS A 96 -15.57 -3.64 -8.67
N THR A 97 -14.76 -4.37 -9.42
CA THR A 97 -14.45 -4.09 -10.81
C THR A 97 -15.25 -5.01 -11.71
N ARG A 98 -15.91 -4.45 -12.73
CA ARG A 98 -16.65 -5.21 -13.74
C ARG A 98 -16.23 -4.77 -15.13
N LEU A 99 -15.86 -5.73 -15.97
CA LEU A 99 -15.57 -5.53 -17.38
C LEU A 99 -16.51 -6.39 -18.23
N THR A 100 -17.22 -5.75 -19.15
CA THR A 100 -18.06 -6.37 -20.18
C THR A 100 -17.68 -5.76 -21.54
N GLU A 101 -18.34 -6.18 -22.62
CA GLU A 101 -18.13 -5.58 -23.95
C GLU A 101 -18.61 -4.12 -24.03
N GLN A 102 -19.54 -3.72 -23.16
CA GLN A 102 -20.19 -2.39 -23.18
C GLN A 102 -19.73 -1.50 -22.04
N GLU A 103 -19.26 -2.08 -20.94
CA GLU A 103 -19.05 -1.39 -19.68
C GLU A 103 -17.70 -1.80 -19.06
N ALA A 104 -17.00 -0.81 -18.51
CA ALA A 104 -15.81 -1.02 -17.71
C ALA A 104 -15.85 -0.08 -16.51
N THR A 105 -16.20 -0.61 -15.33
CA THR A 105 -16.51 0.20 -14.16
C THR A 105 -15.91 -0.35 -12.88
N HIS A 106 -15.59 0.59 -11.99
CA HIS A 106 -15.39 0.33 -10.57
C HIS A 106 -16.63 0.80 -9.82
N ALA A 107 -17.23 -0.08 -9.01
CA ALA A 107 -18.31 0.23 -8.10
C ALA A 107 -17.81 0.15 -6.66
N LEU A 108 -18.13 1.19 -5.87
CA LEU A 108 -17.82 1.26 -4.45
C LEU A 108 -19.08 0.99 -3.63
N THR A 109 -18.95 0.13 -2.64
CA THR A 109 -19.93 -0.02 -1.55
C THR A 109 -19.19 0.06 -0.22
N GLY A 110 -19.85 0.49 0.85
CA GLY A 110 -19.17 0.59 2.13
C GLY A 110 -20.05 1.02 3.29
N GLU A 111 -19.52 0.76 4.48
CA GLU A 111 -20.08 1.18 5.76
C GLU A 111 -19.25 2.35 6.30
N ASN A 112 -19.90 3.32 6.94
CA ASN A 112 -19.23 4.45 7.61
C ASN A 112 -18.37 5.31 6.66
N LEU A 113 -18.83 5.49 5.41
CA LEU A 113 -18.18 6.30 4.37
C LEU A 113 -19.06 7.51 4.04
N THR A 114 -18.46 8.70 3.96
CA THR A 114 -19.18 9.92 3.51
C THR A 114 -19.12 10.04 1.97
N PRO A 115 -19.96 10.90 1.35
CA PRO A 115 -19.85 11.18 -0.09
C PRO A 115 -18.45 11.64 -0.52
N GLU A 116 -17.79 12.45 0.29
CA GLU A 116 -16.41 12.92 0.05
C GLU A 116 -15.42 11.77 0.11
N GLY A 117 -15.57 10.86 1.08
CA GLY A 117 -14.76 9.66 1.19
C GLY A 117 -14.94 8.72 0.00
N GLN A 118 -16.20 8.50 -0.43
CA GLN A 118 -16.51 7.71 -1.62
C GLN A 118 -15.88 8.32 -2.86
N LYS A 119 -15.97 9.64 -3.03
CA LYS A 119 -15.34 10.34 -4.15
C LYS A 119 -13.83 10.21 -4.15
N CYS A 120 -13.17 10.41 -3.00
CA CYS A 120 -11.71 10.25 -2.88
C CYS A 120 -11.26 8.86 -3.32
N ILE A 121 -11.92 7.82 -2.83
CA ILE A 121 -11.60 6.43 -3.16
C ILE A 121 -11.88 6.14 -4.64
N GLN A 122 -13.00 6.63 -5.18
CA GLN A 122 -13.36 6.41 -6.59
C GLN A 122 -12.32 7.05 -7.50
N ASP A 123 -11.93 8.30 -7.23
CA ASP A 123 -10.94 9.02 -8.00
C ASP A 123 -9.57 8.32 -7.92
N ALA A 124 -9.17 7.84 -6.74
CA ALA A 124 -7.94 7.09 -6.53
C ALA A 124 -7.91 5.78 -7.33
N VAL A 125 -8.98 4.97 -7.25
CA VAL A 125 -9.10 3.70 -7.96
C VAL A 125 -9.12 3.91 -9.47
N ASN A 126 -9.94 4.84 -9.97
CA ASN A 126 -10.04 5.14 -11.40
C ASN A 126 -8.70 5.64 -11.98
N THR A 127 -7.95 6.44 -11.22
CA THR A 127 -6.63 6.93 -11.64
C THR A 127 -5.60 5.82 -11.67
N LEU A 128 -5.59 4.96 -10.65
CA LEU A 128 -4.59 3.91 -10.53
C LEU A 128 -4.87 2.72 -11.46
N ILE A 129 -6.14 2.39 -11.69
CA ILE A 129 -6.56 1.21 -12.45
C ILE A 129 -7.47 1.67 -13.59
N PRO A 130 -6.92 2.32 -14.64
CA PRO A 130 -7.73 2.74 -15.77
C PRO A 130 -8.31 1.52 -16.50
N LEU A 131 -9.63 1.46 -16.62
CA LEU A 131 -10.33 0.34 -17.27
C LEU A 131 -10.72 0.65 -18.71
N GLN A 132 -10.83 -0.40 -19.52
CA GLN A 132 -11.42 -0.36 -20.86
C GLN A 132 -12.41 -1.52 -21.03
N PRO A 133 -13.50 -1.34 -21.79
CA PRO A 133 -14.41 -2.43 -22.12
C PRO A 133 -13.69 -3.58 -22.83
N LEU A 134 -14.18 -4.79 -22.65
CA LEU A 134 -13.64 -5.98 -23.30
C LEU A 134 -13.92 -5.96 -24.81
N ALA A 135 -13.08 -6.68 -25.57
CA ALA A 135 -13.36 -6.92 -26.97
C ALA A 135 -14.68 -7.69 -27.15
N LYS A 136 -15.41 -7.41 -28.23
CA LYS A 136 -16.67 -8.09 -28.57
C LYS A 136 -16.49 -9.62 -28.60
N GLY A 137 -17.42 -10.35 -28.02
CA GLY A 137 -17.41 -11.80 -27.83
C GLY A 137 -16.69 -12.29 -26.58
N SER A 138 -16.11 -11.39 -25.76
CA SER A 138 -15.40 -11.78 -24.54
C SER A 138 -16.36 -12.12 -23.40
N GLN A 139 -15.96 -13.08 -22.56
CA GLN A 139 -16.68 -13.38 -21.33
C GLN A 139 -16.53 -12.22 -20.33
N PRO A 140 -17.62 -11.84 -19.61
CA PRO A 140 -17.53 -10.83 -18.56
C PRO A 140 -16.50 -11.19 -17.48
N LEU A 141 -15.79 -10.19 -16.98
CA LEU A 141 -14.83 -10.34 -15.90
C LEU A 141 -15.24 -9.50 -14.68
N GLU A 142 -15.13 -10.10 -13.50
CA GLU A 142 -15.38 -9.43 -12.23
C GLU A 142 -14.28 -9.75 -11.21
N ALA A 143 -13.92 -8.73 -10.44
CA ALA A 143 -13.03 -8.85 -9.29
C ALA A 143 -13.52 -7.93 -8.17
N GLU A 144 -13.35 -8.34 -6.93
CA GLU A 144 -13.68 -7.52 -5.77
C GLU A 144 -12.62 -7.63 -4.70
N THR A 145 -12.46 -6.57 -3.91
CA THR A 145 -11.57 -6.53 -2.75
C THR A 145 -12.17 -5.65 -1.69
N GLN A 146 -12.07 -6.09 -0.43
CA GLN A 146 -12.51 -5.34 0.74
C GLN A 146 -11.32 -4.70 1.45
N PHE A 147 -11.51 -3.46 1.88
CA PHE A 147 -10.59 -2.65 2.67
C PHE A 147 -11.27 -2.30 3.98
N VAL A 148 -10.57 -2.54 5.09
CA VAL A 148 -11.05 -2.25 6.44
C VAL A 148 -10.11 -1.23 7.05
N HIS A 149 -10.67 -0.12 7.51
CA HIS A 149 -9.98 0.93 8.25
C HIS A 149 -10.60 1.03 9.64
N GLU A 150 -9.75 0.94 10.66
CA GLU A 150 -10.18 0.97 12.05
C GLU A 150 -9.51 2.14 12.75
N ARG A 151 -10.29 2.96 13.46
CA ARG A 151 -9.81 4.18 14.11
C ARG A 151 -8.58 3.94 15.00
N ASN A 152 -8.50 2.81 15.70
CA ASN A 152 -7.42 2.52 16.64
C ASN A 152 -6.29 1.66 16.04
N ASN A 153 -6.50 1.07 14.85
CA ASN A 153 -5.56 0.15 14.20
C ASN A 153 -5.11 0.61 12.80
N SER A 154 -5.57 1.78 12.35
CA SER A 154 -5.23 2.36 11.04
C SER A 154 -4.86 3.84 11.19
N PRO A 155 -3.98 4.37 10.32
CA PRO A 155 -3.64 5.78 10.32
C PRO A 155 -4.90 6.67 10.25
N THR A 156 -5.08 7.52 11.25
CA THR A 156 -6.27 8.37 11.34
C THR A 156 -6.02 9.66 12.09
N VAL A 157 -6.67 10.73 11.65
CA VAL A 157 -6.68 12.02 12.36
C VAL A 157 -8.02 12.20 13.06
N THR A 158 -7.98 12.68 14.29
CA THR A 158 -9.13 13.07 15.10
C THR A 158 -8.97 14.53 15.53
N MET A 159 -9.76 15.43 14.96
CA MET A 159 -9.70 16.87 15.27
C MET A 159 -10.50 17.21 16.53
N GLY A 160 -10.19 18.34 17.17
CA GLY A 160 -10.88 18.85 18.35
C GLY A 160 -10.39 18.23 19.67
N ILE A 161 -9.19 17.62 19.68
CA ILE A 161 -8.62 17.03 20.90
C ILE A 161 -7.96 18.13 21.74
N ASN A 162 -7.00 18.82 21.15
CA ASN A 162 -6.34 20.01 21.69
C ASN A 162 -5.55 20.68 20.56
N GLU A 163 -5.09 21.89 20.80
CA GLU A 163 -4.40 22.75 19.82
C GLU A 163 -3.17 22.08 19.19
N GLY A 164 -2.34 21.41 19.99
CA GLY A 164 -1.13 20.73 19.48
C GLY A 164 -1.46 19.49 18.66
N SER A 165 -2.44 18.70 19.09
CA SER A 165 -2.92 17.53 18.36
C SER A 165 -3.64 17.94 17.08
N ASP A 166 -4.40 19.03 17.09
CA ASP A 166 -5.09 19.53 15.90
C ASP A 166 -4.10 20.08 14.87
N PHE A 167 -3.07 20.82 15.31
CA PHE A 167 -1.98 21.22 14.42
C PHE A 167 -1.24 20.00 13.86
N SER A 168 -0.96 18.99 14.69
CA SER A 168 -0.34 17.73 14.25
C SER A 168 -1.20 17.01 13.20
N GLY A 169 -2.53 17.02 13.38
CA GLY A 169 -3.50 16.51 12.41
C GLY A 169 -3.45 17.28 11.10
N ALA A 170 -3.39 18.62 11.16
CA ALA A 170 -3.25 19.46 9.97
C ALA A 170 -1.95 19.17 9.20
N VAL A 171 -0.82 19.01 9.90
CA VAL A 171 0.45 18.58 9.31
C VAL A 171 0.27 17.25 8.59
N ARG A 172 -0.33 16.24 9.26
CA ARG A 172 -0.52 14.91 8.68
C ARG A 172 -1.42 14.91 7.44
N LEU A 173 -2.52 15.66 7.47
CA LEU A 173 -3.47 15.75 6.34
C LEU A 173 -2.86 16.48 5.13
N ALA A 174 -1.89 17.36 5.36
CA ALA A 174 -1.20 18.08 4.29
C ALA A 174 -0.08 17.25 3.61
N GLN A 175 0.41 16.17 4.23
CA GLN A 175 1.57 15.43 3.71
C GLN A 175 1.40 14.87 2.29
N ALA A 176 0.19 14.48 1.89
CA ALA A 176 -0.09 14.02 0.53
C ALA A 176 0.10 15.12 -0.54
N GLN A 177 0.15 16.40 -0.13
CA GLN A 177 0.42 17.54 -1.01
C GLN A 177 1.90 17.91 -1.06
N TRP A 178 2.75 17.26 -0.26
CA TRP A 178 4.18 17.55 -0.11
C TRP A 178 5.04 16.47 -0.76
N CYS A 179 4.52 15.85 -1.82
CA CYS A 179 5.16 14.73 -2.48
C CYS A 179 6.51 15.05 -3.12
N ASP A 180 6.77 16.33 -3.41
CA ASP A 180 8.07 16.84 -3.82
C ASP A 180 9.15 16.62 -2.76
N CYS A 181 8.81 16.70 -1.46
CA CYS A 181 9.76 16.42 -0.38
C CYS A 181 10.21 14.94 -0.34
N TYR A 182 9.42 14.02 -0.88
CA TYR A 182 9.67 12.57 -0.81
C TYR A 182 10.28 12.00 -2.10
N ALA A 183 10.60 12.83 -3.10
CA ALA A 183 11.02 12.38 -4.43
C ALA A 183 12.28 11.49 -4.42
N GLY A 184 13.20 11.69 -3.47
CA GLY A 184 14.42 10.88 -3.34
C GLY A 184 14.18 9.46 -2.80
N TYR A 185 13.03 9.20 -2.18
CA TYR A 185 12.74 7.95 -1.47
C TYR A 185 11.94 6.98 -2.34
N THR A 186 12.52 6.53 -3.47
CA THR A 186 11.83 5.72 -4.49
C THR A 186 11.64 4.24 -4.12
N THR A 187 12.52 3.71 -3.27
CA THR A 187 12.54 2.29 -2.87
C THR A 187 12.93 2.11 -1.40
N GLN A 188 12.98 3.19 -0.63
CA GLN A 188 13.42 3.21 0.76
C GLN A 188 12.43 4.00 1.60
N ALA A 189 12.10 3.50 2.80
CA ALA A 189 11.34 4.29 3.75
C ALA A 189 12.19 5.47 4.25
N PRO A 190 11.66 6.71 4.30
CA PRO A 190 12.37 7.83 4.89
C PRO A 190 12.76 7.58 6.36
N PRO A 191 13.84 8.22 6.85
CA PRO A 191 14.21 8.13 8.26
C PRO A 191 13.13 8.73 9.16
N LEU A 192 13.08 8.28 10.41
CA LEU A 192 12.27 8.95 11.42
C LEU A 192 12.82 10.36 11.67
N LEU A 193 11.93 11.36 11.64
CA LEU A 193 12.31 12.75 11.95
C LEU A 193 11.50 13.26 13.15
N THR A 194 12.16 14.03 14.00
CA THR A 194 11.51 14.72 15.12
C THR A 194 11.63 16.22 14.91
N ALA A 195 10.49 16.91 14.88
CA ALA A 195 10.42 18.36 14.92
C ALA A 195 9.97 18.84 16.29
N ARG A 196 10.46 20.00 16.73
CA ARG A 196 9.93 20.77 17.85
C ARG A 196 9.18 21.95 17.28
N ILE A 197 7.89 22.02 17.59
CA ILE A 197 6.98 23.04 17.07
C ILE A 197 6.64 24.00 18.20
N LYS A 198 6.77 25.31 17.94
CA LYS A 198 6.33 26.37 18.82
C LYS A 198 5.19 27.14 18.15
N LEU A 199 4.04 27.16 18.81
CA LEU A 199 2.88 27.96 18.45
C LEU A 199 2.74 29.10 19.46
N THR A 200 2.34 30.29 19.00
CA THR A 200 2.08 31.45 19.86
C THR A 200 0.77 32.12 19.46
N GLN A 201 0.07 32.74 20.40
CA GLN A 201 -1.21 33.40 20.13
C GLN A 201 -1.06 34.60 19.16
N ALA A 202 0.13 35.21 19.14
CA ALA A 202 0.44 36.36 18.31
C ALA A 202 0.66 36.00 16.82
N SER A 203 0.80 34.71 16.49
CA SER A 203 1.12 34.23 15.15
C SER A 203 -0.01 33.37 14.60
N GLN A 204 -0.36 33.57 13.32
CA GLN A 204 -1.37 32.75 12.62
C GLN A 204 -0.78 31.44 12.05
N THR A 205 0.54 31.27 12.14
CA THR A 205 1.33 30.11 11.71
C THR A 205 2.32 29.75 12.82
N PRO A 206 3.03 28.61 12.75
CA PRO A 206 4.06 28.28 13.72
C PRO A 206 5.09 29.40 13.88
N ALA A 207 5.33 29.80 15.13
CA ALA A 207 6.33 30.82 15.45
C ALA A 207 7.75 30.27 15.27
N GLU A 208 7.96 28.98 15.54
CA GLU A 208 9.24 28.29 15.35
C GLU A 208 9.04 26.82 15.01
N ILE A 209 9.86 26.31 14.10
CA ILE A 209 9.97 24.89 13.78
C ILE A 209 11.46 24.54 13.71
N THR A 210 11.90 23.63 14.57
CA THR A 210 13.26 23.09 14.57
C THR A 210 13.21 21.59 14.42
N PHE A 211 14.14 21.01 13.66
CA PHE A 211 14.26 19.56 13.53
C PHE A 211 15.49 19.09 14.29
N GLU A 212 15.38 17.93 14.93
CA GLU A 212 16.52 17.21 15.44
C GLU A 212 17.36 16.68 14.27
N PRO A 213 18.71 16.57 14.40
CA PRO A 213 19.55 16.00 13.36
C PRO A 213 19.08 14.60 12.97
N SER A 214 18.90 14.34 11.68
CA SER A 214 18.42 13.03 11.21
C SER A 214 19.50 11.95 11.23
N GLY A 215 20.77 12.35 11.30
CA GLY A 215 21.93 11.46 11.18
C GLY A 215 22.31 11.09 9.74
N SER A 216 21.71 11.73 8.73
CA SER A 216 22.03 11.53 7.30
C SER A 216 21.79 12.80 6.48
N THR A 217 22.49 12.94 5.35
CA THR A 217 22.31 14.09 4.44
C THR A 217 20.89 14.11 3.87
N GLU A 218 20.39 12.96 3.43
CA GLU A 218 19.07 12.79 2.82
C GLU A 218 17.94 13.05 3.83
N GLY A 219 18.13 12.65 5.09
CA GLY A 219 17.19 12.95 6.17
C GLY A 219 17.15 14.44 6.52
N ASP A 220 18.29 15.13 6.51
CA ASP A 220 18.36 16.56 6.80
C ASP A 220 17.76 17.40 5.65
N GLN A 221 17.93 16.95 4.39
CA GLN A 221 17.24 17.54 3.24
C GLN A 221 15.72 17.37 3.32
N LEU A 222 15.25 16.19 3.72
CA LEU A 222 13.83 15.95 3.95
C LEU A 222 13.29 16.85 5.08
N ALA A 223 13.99 16.94 6.21
CA ALA A 223 13.64 17.79 7.33
C ALA A 223 13.53 19.27 6.92
N ALA A 224 14.48 19.76 6.11
CA ALA A 224 14.44 21.12 5.57
C ALA A 224 13.21 21.36 4.68
N CYS A 225 12.90 20.43 3.76
CA CYS A 225 11.71 20.53 2.91
C CYS A 225 10.42 20.52 3.75
N LEU A 226 10.29 19.59 4.70
CA LEU A 226 9.12 19.51 5.57
C LEU A 226 8.95 20.77 6.43
N LYS A 227 10.05 21.34 6.96
CA LYS A 227 10.02 22.62 7.67
C LYS A 227 9.45 23.75 6.80
N GLU A 228 9.88 23.84 5.55
CA GLU A 228 9.35 24.83 4.60
C GLU A 228 7.84 24.64 4.40
N LYS A 229 7.38 23.41 4.19
CA LYS A 229 5.96 23.08 3.99
C LYS A 229 5.08 23.32 5.22
N MET A 230 5.63 23.14 6.43
CA MET A 230 4.90 23.36 7.68
C MET A 230 4.80 24.83 8.08
N THR A 231 5.78 25.66 7.70
CA THR A 231 5.85 27.09 8.06
C THR A 231 4.58 27.88 7.68
N PRO A 232 3.94 27.69 6.51
CA PRO A 232 2.70 28.39 6.17
C PRO A 232 1.43 27.76 6.75
N LEU A 233 1.51 26.64 7.48
CA LEU A 233 0.30 25.98 7.98
C LEU A 233 -0.41 26.84 9.02
N PRO A 234 -1.75 27.00 8.92
CA PRO A 234 -2.50 27.73 9.92
C PRO A 234 -2.36 27.10 11.32
N ALA A 235 -2.02 27.93 12.30
CA ALA A 235 -2.01 27.58 13.71
C ALA A 235 -3.08 28.41 14.43
N LYS A 236 -3.98 27.73 15.14
CA LYS A 236 -4.99 28.38 15.99
C LYS A 236 -4.75 27.93 17.41
N ILE A 237 -4.32 28.86 18.26
CA ILE A 237 -4.15 28.60 19.69
C ILE A 237 -4.82 29.69 20.53
N SER A 238 -5.40 29.27 21.66
CA SER A 238 -5.98 30.09 22.71
C SER A 238 -5.00 30.31 23.87
N SER A 239 -3.99 29.45 23.99
CA SER A 239 -2.87 29.58 24.93
C SER A 239 -1.87 30.65 24.44
N GLN A 240 -1.16 31.32 25.36
CA GLN A 240 -0.13 32.31 24.98
C GLN A 240 0.98 31.67 24.14
N GLU A 241 1.43 30.48 24.56
CA GLU A 241 2.47 29.70 23.92
C GLU A 241 2.21 28.21 24.13
N LEU A 242 2.48 27.41 23.10
CA LEU A 242 2.46 25.96 23.16
C LEU A 242 3.69 25.41 22.41
N THR A 243 4.49 24.59 23.08
CA THR A 243 5.64 23.90 22.48
C THR A 243 5.48 22.39 22.64
N PHE A 244 5.64 21.62 21.57
CA PHE A 244 5.51 20.17 21.58
C PHE A 244 6.34 19.48 20.49
N PRO A 245 6.70 18.20 20.68
CA PRO A 245 7.37 17.42 19.64
C PRO A 245 6.38 16.88 18.61
N TYR A 246 6.78 16.86 17.35
CA TYR A 246 6.10 16.18 16.25
C TYR A 246 7.01 15.12 15.64
N ARG A 247 6.56 13.86 15.68
CA ARG A 247 7.27 12.74 15.08
C ARG A 247 6.72 12.46 13.70
N PHE A 248 7.59 12.54 12.70
CA PHE A 248 7.33 12.04 11.38
C PHE A 248 7.66 10.55 11.35
N VAL A 249 6.62 9.72 11.27
CA VAL A 249 6.74 8.30 10.98
C VAL A 249 6.35 8.09 9.53
N HIS A 250 7.33 7.77 8.69
CA HIS A 250 7.11 7.49 7.28
C HIS A 250 7.21 5.99 7.03
N PHE A 251 6.22 5.43 6.36
CA PHE A 251 6.31 4.11 5.75
C PHE A 251 6.48 4.24 4.25
N HIS A 252 6.88 3.14 3.61
CA HIS A 252 6.88 3.06 2.16
C HIS A 252 6.49 1.65 1.70
N ALA A 253 5.24 1.45 1.25
CA ALA A 253 4.76 0.13 0.83
C ALA A 253 5.54 -0.47 -0.36
N GLN A 254 6.33 0.31 -1.09
CA GLN A 254 7.16 -0.18 -2.20
C GLN A 254 8.62 -0.42 -1.82
N ALA A 255 9.00 -0.16 -0.56
CA ALA A 255 10.37 -0.34 -0.11
C ALA A 255 10.84 -1.80 -0.22
N THR A 256 12.16 -1.96 -0.27
CA THR A 256 12.82 -3.28 -0.25
C THR A 256 13.13 -3.75 1.16
N GLU A 257 13.34 -2.82 2.08
CA GLU A 257 13.67 -3.06 3.49
C GLU A 257 13.12 -1.93 4.39
N PRO A 258 12.85 -2.20 5.68
CA PRO A 258 12.56 -1.15 6.64
C PRO A 258 13.81 -0.30 6.92
N THR A 259 13.61 0.99 7.22
CA THR A 259 14.73 1.82 7.67
C THR A 259 15.25 1.36 9.04
N ALA A 260 16.57 1.35 9.20
CA ALA A 260 17.22 0.97 10.46
C ALA A 260 16.87 1.91 11.61
N SER A 261 16.42 3.15 11.34
CA SER A 261 16.00 4.09 12.39
C SER A 261 14.68 3.71 13.06
N MET A 262 13.88 2.81 12.47
CA MET A 262 12.61 2.39 13.04
C MET A 262 12.81 1.41 14.21
N ALA A 263 12.01 1.60 15.26
CA ALA A 263 11.87 0.61 16.32
C ALA A 263 11.31 -0.72 15.77
N PRO A 264 11.58 -1.88 16.40
CA PRO A 264 11.18 -3.20 15.90
C PRO A 264 9.69 -3.35 15.54
N ASP A 265 8.80 -2.76 16.35
CA ASP A 265 7.36 -2.70 16.13
C ASP A 265 6.98 -1.91 14.86
N LEU A 266 7.63 -0.77 14.61
CA LEU A 266 7.43 0.00 13.38
C LEU A 266 8.02 -0.72 12.16
N ARG A 267 9.15 -1.43 12.30
CA ARG A 267 9.72 -2.27 11.23
C ARG A 267 8.74 -3.38 10.84
N PHE A 268 8.03 -3.96 11.82
CA PHE A 268 7.01 -4.98 11.55
C PHE A 268 5.85 -4.40 10.73
N LEU A 269 5.31 -3.24 11.13
CA LEU A 269 4.26 -2.57 10.37
C LEU A 269 4.69 -2.20 8.94
N GLN A 270 5.91 -1.69 8.79
CA GLN A 270 6.51 -1.41 7.49
C GLN A 270 6.58 -2.67 6.61
N LEU A 271 7.02 -3.82 7.17
CA LEU A 271 7.07 -5.08 6.45
C LEU A 271 5.67 -5.58 6.05
N GLU A 272 4.64 -5.43 6.89
CA GLU A 272 3.26 -5.79 6.51
C GLU A 272 2.74 -4.94 5.33
N LEU A 273 3.09 -3.64 5.26
CA LEU A 273 2.76 -2.81 4.10
C LEU A 273 3.47 -3.30 2.84
N VAL A 274 4.77 -3.58 2.92
CA VAL A 274 5.55 -4.12 1.79
C VAL A 274 4.98 -5.47 1.36
N ARG A 275 4.66 -6.35 2.30
CA ARG A 275 4.11 -7.69 2.05
C ARG A 275 2.79 -7.63 1.29
N ASN A 276 1.89 -6.73 1.66
CA ASN A 276 0.64 -6.50 0.92
C ASN A 276 0.91 -6.07 -0.52
N GLN A 277 1.87 -5.17 -0.73
CA GLN A 277 2.23 -4.71 -2.08
C GLN A 277 2.90 -5.80 -2.92
N ARG A 278 3.79 -6.61 -2.34
CA ARG A 278 4.41 -7.75 -3.03
C ARG A 278 3.41 -8.85 -3.38
N THR A 279 2.40 -9.05 -2.55
CA THR A 279 1.29 -9.96 -2.84
C THR A 279 0.50 -9.48 -4.06
N ALA A 280 0.21 -8.18 -4.13
CA ALA A 280 -0.42 -7.56 -5.30
C ALA A 280 0.42 -7.74 -6.57
N HIS A 281 1.72 -7.45 -6.49
CA HIS A 281 2.66 -7.62 -7.62
C HIS A 281 2.75 -9.08 -8.08
N THR A 282 2.71 -10.05 -7.16
CA THR A 282 2.70 -11.48 -7.50
C THR A 282 1.45 -11.85 -8.29
N ALA A 283 0.27 -11.36 -7.88
CA ALA A 283 -0.98 -11.63 -8.58
C ALA A 283 -1.03 -10.96 -9.97
N ILE A 284 -0.52 -9.73 -10.07
CA ILE A 284 -0.33 -9.01 -11.35
C ILE A 284 0.58 -9.80 -12.28
N ALA A 285 1.75 -10.23 -11.80
CA ALA A 285 2.72 -10.98 -12.61
C ALA A 285 2.18 -12.34 -13.07
N LEU A 286 1.50 -13.07 -12.18
CA LEU A 286 0.79 -14.30 -12.52
C LEU A 286 -0.26 -14.04 -13.61
N GLY A 287 -1.10 -13.01 -13.44
CA GLY A 287 -2.12 -12.65 -14.42
C GLY A 287 -1.50 -12.32 -15.79
N THR A 288 -0.40 -11.57 -15.83
CA THR A 288 0.33 -11.30 -17.08
C THR A 288 0.84 -12.59 -17.72
N ARG A 289 1.38 -13.53 -16.94
CA ARG A 289 1.83 -14.83 -17.46
C ARG A 289 0.68 -15.69 -17.98
N GLU A 290 -0.45 -15.74 -17.26
CA GLU A 290 -1.64 -16.47 -17.71
C GLU A 290 -2.16 -15.93 -19.04
N ASN A 291 -2.17 -14.60 -19.22
CA ASN A 291 -2.51 -13.97 -20.48
C ASN A 291 -1.54 -14.35 -21.61
N ALA A 292 -0.23 -14.29 -21.36
CA ALA A 292 0.79 -14.64 -22.34
C ALA A 292 0.67 -16.11 -22.77
N ALA A 293 0.43 -17.00 -21.80
CA ALA A 293 0.25 -18.43 -22.03
C ALA A 293 -1.00 -18.72 -22.88
N ALA A 294 -2.15 -18.10 -22.55
CA ALA A 294 -3.38 -18.27 -23.32
C ALA A 294 -3.24 -17.75 -24.76
N THR A 295 -2.57 -16.61 -24.94
CA THR A 295 -2.32 -16.02 -26.26
C THR A 295 -1.40 -16.92 -27.10
N TYR A 296 -0.34 -17.45 -26.49
CA TYR A 296 0.55 -18.41 -27.14
C TYR A 296 -0.21 -19.70 -27.51
N GLU A 297 -0.97 -20.27 -26.58
CA GLU A 297 -1.69 -21.53 -26.78
C GLU A 297 -2.72 -21.43 -27.91
N ALA A 298 -3.48 -20.34 -27.98
CA ALA A 298 -4.43 -20.10 -29.07
C ALA A 298 -3.73 -20.16 -30.44
N LEU A 299 -2.59 -19.47 -30.58
CA LEU A 299 -1.81 -19.43 -31.81
C LEU A 299 -1.16 -20.78 -32.13
N ALA A 300 -0.63 -21.47 -31.11
CA ALA A 300 -0.01 -22.78 -31.25
C ALA A 300 -1.03 -23.83 -31.71
N ASN A 301 -2.24 -23.78 -31.18
CA ASN A 301 -3.34 -24.65 -31.58
C ASN A 301 -3.79 -24.37 -33.02
N GLU A 302 -3.83 -23.10 -33.44
CA GLU A 302 -4.10 -22.74 -34.84
C GLU A 302 -3.03 -23.28 -35.79
N TYR A 303 -1.74 -23.14 -35.45
CA TYR A 303 -0.64 -23.71 -36.21
C TYR A 303 -0.75 -25.24 -36.32
N ARG A 304 -0.99 -25.94 -35.20
CA ARG A 304 -1.12 -27.41 -35.14
C ARG A 304 -2.25 -27.97 -36.01
N LYS A 305 -3.33 -27.21 -36.25
CA LYS A 305 -4.44 -27.65 -37.12
C LYS A 305 -3.99 -27.85 -38.57
N ASN A 306 -3.08 -27.02 -39.08
CA ASN A 306 -2.54 -27.19 -40.44
C ASN A 306 -1.14 -26.55 -40.58
N PRO A 307 -0.08 -27.23 -40.11
CA PRO A 307 1.26 -26.64 -40.07
C PRO A 307 1.79 -26.19 -41.43
N ARG A 308 1.41 -26.89 -42.51
CA ARG A 308 1.84 -26.56 -43.88
C ARG A 308 1.19 -25.29 -44.41
N LYS A 309 -0.07 -25.02 -44.06
CA LYS A 309 -0.78 -23.81 -44.48
C LYS A 309 -0.55 -22.63 -43.54
N ASN A 310 -0.29 -22.91 -42.27
CA ASN A 310 -0.16 -21.90 -41.22
C ASN A 310 1.31 -21.59 -40.87
N TYR A 311 2.26 -21.89 -41.76
CA TYR A 311 3.69 -21.65 -41.54
C TYR A 311 4.02 -20.17 -41.28
N GLU A 312 3.21 -19.25 -41.80
CA GLU A 312 3.30 -17.80 -41.57
C GLU A 312 3.03 -17.39 -40.12
N LEU A 313 2.49 -18.29 -39.28
CA LEU A 313 2.30 -18.06 -37.85
C LEU A 313 3.60 -18.28 -37.05
N ILE A 314 4.63 -18.89 -37.62
CA ILE A 314 5.90 -19.20 -36.92
C ILE A 314 6.58 -17.93 -36.36
N PRO A 315 6.72 -16.81 -37.09
CA PRO A 315 7.25 -15.57 -36.53
C PRO A 315 6.45 -15.05 -35.33
N LYS A 316 5.11 -15.12 -35.40
CA LYS A 316 4.22 -14.72 -34.30
C LYS A 316 4.36 -15.67 -33.10
N LEU A 317 4.51 -16.97 -33.33
CA LEU A 317 4.75 -17.96 -32.28
C LEU A 317 6.07 -17.70 -31.55
N ARG A 318 7.13 -17.31 -32.28
CA ARG A 318 8.40 -16.89 -31.68
C ARG A 318 8.25 -15.66 -30.79
N GLU A 319 7.55 -14.63 -31.28
CA GLU A 319 7.27 -13.41 -30.51
C GLU A 319 6.47 -13.73 -29.22
N LYS A 320 5.40 -14.53 -29.33
CA LYS A 320 4.59 -14.92 -28.17
C LYS A 320 5.34 -15.84 -27.21
N CYS A 321 6.28 -16.65 -27.71
CA CYS A 321 7.21 -17.38 -26.86
C CYS A 321 8.12 -16.48 -26.03
N ALA A 322 8.70 -15.44 -26.64
CA ALA A 322 9.52 -14.48 -25.90
C ALA A 322 8.70 -13.77 -24.81
N ALA A 323 7.45 -13.38 -25.11
CA ALA A 323 6.55 -12.79 -24.13
C ALA A 323 6.16 -13.77 -23.00
N LEU A 324 5.92 -15.04 -23.33
CA LEU A 324 5.63 -16.09 -22.35
C LEU A 324 6.83 -16.34 -21.43
N GLU A 325 8.03 -16.51 -21.97
CA GLU A 325 9.25 -16.69 -21.17
C GLU A 325 9.54 -15.46 -20.28
N SER A 326 9.39 -14.25 -20.82
CA SER A 326 9.59 -13.01 -20.06
C SER A 326 8.57 -12.84 -18.93
N SER A 327 7.29 -13.16 -19.17
CA SER A 327 6.25 -13.06 -18.14
C SER A 327 6.37 -14.14 -17.08
N ALA A 328 6.80 -15.35 -17.45
CA ALA A 328 7.13 -16.41 -16.49
C ALA A 328 8.31 -16.01 -15.58
N GLU A 329 9.34 -15.37 -16.13
CA GLU A 329 10.45 -14.86 -15.32
C GLU A 329 10.04 -13.72 -14.39
N ALA A 330 9.18 -12.81 -14.87
CA ALA A 330 8.63 -11.75 -14.05
C ALA A 330 7.80 -12.30 -12.88
N TRP A 331 7.05 -13.39 -13.10
CA TRP A 331 6.31 -14.06 -12.04
C TRP A 331 7.25 -14.72 -11.01
N VAL A 332 8.30 -15.44 -11.44
CA VAL A 332 9.32 -15.97 -10.52
C VAL A 332 9.94 -14.85 -9.69
N SER A 333 10.37 -13.76 -10.33
CA SER A 333 10.97 -12.60 -9.66
C SER A 333 10.04 -11.97 -8.63
N ALA A 334 8.74 -11.86 -8.95
CA ALA A 334 7.74 -11.32 -8.04
C ALA A 334 7.56 -12.21 -6.79
N VAL A 335 7.53 -13.55 -6.97
CA VAL A 335 7.43 -14.49 -5.85
C VAL A 335 8.73 -14.52 -5.02
N GLU A 336 9.90 -14.36 -5.64
CA GLU A 336 11.18 -14.23 -4.91
C GLU A 336 11.21 -12.96 -4.04
N ALA A 337 10.68 -11.84 -4.54
CA ALA A 337 10.53 -10.62 -3.76
C ALA A 337 9.53 -10.78 -2.60
N GLN A 338 8.42 -11.51 -2.80
CA GLN A 338 7.49 -11.87 -1.74
C GLN A 338 8.17 -12.76 -0.68
N LEU A 339 8.95 -13.75 -1.12
CA LEU A 339 9.68 -14.66 -0.24
C LEU A 339 10.68 -13.91 0.65
N ALA A 340 11.43 -12.98 0.07
CA ALA A 340 12.39 -12.16 0.81
C ALA A 340 11.72 -11.37 1.94
N VAL A 341 10.53 -10.83 1.70
CA VAL A 341 9.76 -10.09 2.71
C VAL A 341 9.21 -11.05 3.78
N ASP A 342 8.65 -12.20 3.40
CA ASP A 342 8.16 -13.19 4.37
C ASP A 342 9.28 -13.74 5.28
N GLN A 343 10.51 -13.88 4.74
CA GLN A 343 11.71 -14.23 5.51
C GLN A 343 12.08 -13.12 6.50
N GLN A 344 12.13 -11.87 6.05
CA GLN A 344 12.40 -10.72 6.93
C GLN A 344 11.35 -10.59 8.04
N THR A 345 10.07 -10.74 7.71
CA THR A 345 8.97 -10.68 8.67
C THR A 345 9.09 -11.79 9.71
N THR A 346 9.38 -13.03 9.29
CA THR A 346 9.56 -14.14 10.23
C THR A 346 10.75 -13.92 11.17
N ALA A 347 11.89 -13.44 10.64
CA ALA A 347 13.05 -13.14 11.45
C ALA A 347 12.76 -12.03 12.48
N LEU A 348 12.03 -10.98 12.09
CA LEU A 348 11.66 -9.89 13.00
C LEU A 348 10.66 -10.35 14.07
N ILE A 349 9.67 -11.17 13.71
CA ILE A 349 8.73 -11.74 14.69
C ILE A 349 9.47 -12.61 15.70
N GLN A 350 10.49 -13.36 15.29
CA GLN A 350 11.33 -14.13 16.21
C GLN A 350 12.11 -13.22 17.17
N GLU A 351 12.66 -12.10 16.67
CA GLU A 351 13.30 -11.07 17.51
C GLU A 351 12.30 -10.51 18.55
N LEU A 352 11.07 -10.21 18.13
CA LEU A 352 10.01 -9.67 18.98
C LEU A 352 9.53 -10.71 20.00
N LYS A 353 9.34 -11.97 19.59
CA LYS A 353 8.96 -13.08 20.45
C LYS A 353 9.97 -13.36 21.56
N ALA A 354 11.26 -13.19 21.26
CA ALA A 354 12.31 -13.33 22.27
C ALA A 354 12.17 -12.29 23.40
N LYS A 355 11.53 -11.15 23.14
CA LYS A 355 11.26 -10.09 24.11
C LYS A 355 9.86 -10.20 24.73
N ASP A 356 8.88 -10.69 23.97
CA ASP A 356 7.48 -10.82 24.39
C ASP A 356 6.85 -12.11 23.82
N PRO A 357 6.50 -13.10 24.66
CA PRO A 357 5.92 -14.36 24.19
C PRO A 357 4.55 -14.21 23.51
N ALA A 358 3.87 -13.06 23.61
CA ALA A 358 2.60 -12.79 22.92
C ALA A 358 2.72 -12.89 21.38
N TRP A 359 3.94 -12.83 20.83
CA TRP A 359 4.20 -12.99 19.39
C TRP A 359 4.21 -14.45 18.90
N ALA A 360 3.85 -15.43 19.75
CA ALA A 360 3.83 -16.84 19.35
C ALA A 360 2.85 -17.12 18.19
N ASP A 361 1.64 -16.56 18.23
CA ASP A 361 0.64 -16.73 17.16
C ASP A 361 1.08 -16.02 15.87
N ALA A 362 1.73 -14.87 16.01
CA ALA A 362 2.35 -14.13 14.91
C ALA A 362 3.40 -15.00 14.18
N GLU A 363 4.25 -15.68 14.95
CA GLU A 363 5.30 -16.54 14.40
C GLU A 363 4.70 -17.72 13.63
N LEU A 364 3.68 -18.38 14.20
CA LEU A 364 3.01 -19.48 13.52
C LEU A 364 2.39 -19.02 12.20
N ALA A 365 1.73 -17.86 12.20
CA ALA A 365 1.10 -17.30 11.01
C ALA A 365 2.15 -16.88 9.94
N SER A 366 3.30 -16.33 10.37
CA SER A 366 4.38 -15.96 9.46
C SER A 366 5.07 -17.19 8.86
N GLN A 367 5.29 -18.24 9.64
CA GLN A 367 5.86 -19.51 9.17
C GLN A 367 4.95 -20.21 8.15
N ASN A 368 3.63 -20.21 8.38
CA ASN A 368 2.65 -20.72 7.42
C ASN A 368 2.68 -19.92 6.10
N SER A 369 2.78 -18.60 6.20
CA SER A 369 2.88 -17.72 5.04
C SER A 369 4.17 -17.96 4.26
N LEU A 370 5.30 -18.04 4.95
CA LEU A 370 6.61 -18.34 4.37
C LEU A 370 6.61 -19.69 3.64
N SER A 371 6.05 -20.73 4.26
CA SER A 371 5.94 -22.06 3.65
C SER A 371 5.08 -22.06 2.39
N LYS A 372 3.97 -21.30 2.40
CA LYS A 372 3.13 -21.12 1.22
C LYS A 372 3.89 -20.42 0.09
N THR A 373 4.58 -19.31 0.39
CA THR A 373 5.36 -18.57 -0.60
C THR A 373 6.50 -19.42 -1.20
N GLN A 374 7.13 -20.29 -0.40
CA GLN A 374 8.11 -21.26 -0.90
C GLN A 374 7.47 -22.25 -1.89
N ALA A 375 6.28 -22.78 -1.60
CA ALA A 375 5.56 -23.66 -2.52
C ALA A 375 5.13 -22.94 -3.82
N ASP A 376 4.68 -21.69 -3.69
CA ASP A 376 4.34 -20.84 -4.84
C ASP A 376 5.59 -20.57 -5.70
N LEU A 377 6.77 -20.38 -5.09
CA LEU A 377 8.03 -20.20 -5.83
C LEU A 377 8.42 -21.45 -6.61
N GLN A 378 8.29 -22.64 -6.01
CA GLN A 378 8.56 -23.90 -6.72
C GLN A 378 7.59 -24.07 -7.90
N THR A 379 6.32 -23.73 -7.71
CA THR A 379 5.31 -23.75 -8.77
C THR A 379 5.68 -22.78 -9.91
N ALA A 380 6.06 -21.54 -9.58
CA ALA A 380 6.47 -20.55 -10.57
C ALA A 380 7.72 -21.02 -11.35
N LYS A 381 8.72 -21.57 -10.67
CA LYS A 381 9.94 -22.13 -11.29
C LYS A 381 9.63 -23.30 -12.21
N GLN A 382 8.76 -24.22 -11.80
CA GLN A 382 8.32 -25.33 -12.65
C GLN A 382 7.59 -24.81 -13.89
N ARG A 383 6.68 -23.85 -13.74
CA ARG A 383 5.94 -23.27 -14.88
C ARG A 383 6.84 -22.53 -15.85
N ARG A 384 7.85 -21.81 -15.36
CA ARG A 384 8.89 -21.21 -16.21
C ARG A 384 9.62 -22.28 -17.04
N GLN A 385 9.95 -23.42 -16.44
CA GLN A 385 10.60 -24.52 -17.16
C GLN A 385 9.65 -25.15 -18.20
N ASP A 386 8.39 -25.37 -17.84
CA ASP A 386 7.36 -25.86 -18.77
C ASP A 386 7.23 -24.93 -19.99
N ASP A 387 7.15 -23.62 -19.74
CA ASP A 387 7.03 -22.59 -20.78
C ASP A 387 8.28 -22.55 -21.69
N ALA A 388 9.48 -22.62 -21.11
CA ALA A 388 10.72 -22.69 -21.87
C ALA A 388 10.81 -23.96 -22.74
N ASN A 389 10.32 -25.10 -22.24
CA ASN A 389 10.29 -26.36 -22.98
C ASN A 389 9.34 -26.29 -24.18
N VAL A 390 8.17 -25.66 -24.01
CA VAL A 390 7.21 -25.44 -25.09
C VAL A 390 7.78 -24.51 -26.18
N CYS A 391 8.61 -23.54 -25.78
CA CYS A 391 9.23 -22.58 -26.69
C CYS A 391 10.51 -23.05 -27.37
N LYS A 392 11.16 -24.09 -26.85
CA LYS A 392 12.41 -24.65 -27.38
C LYS A 392 12.40 -24.97 -28.89
N PRO A 393 11.34 -25.54 -29.49
CA PRO A 393 11.32 -25.84 -30.93
C PRO A 393 11.25 -24.61 -31.84
N LEU A 394 10.99 -23.42 -31.29
CA LEU A 394 10.84 -22.17 -32.03
C LEU A 394 12.08 -21.27 -31.96
N LYS A 395 13.00 -21.57 -31.04
CA LYS A 395 14.35 -20.99 -30.96
C LYS A 395 15.23 -21.61 -32.03
#